data_AF-A0A183BBB9-F1
#
_entry.id   AF-A0A183BBB9-F1
#
_cell.length_a   1.000
_cell.length_b   1.000
_cell.length_c   1.000
_cell.angle_alpha   90.00
_cell.angle_beta   90.00
_cell.angle_gamma   90.00
#
_symmetry.space_group_name_H-M   'P 1'
#
loop_
_entity.id
_entity.type
_entity.pdbx_description
1 polymer ?
#
loop_
_entity_poly.entity_id
_entity_poly.type
_entity_poly.pdbx_seq_one_letter_code
_entity_poly.pdbx_strand_id
1 'polypeptide(L)'
;MDVYVSVPDADEDLSLLLERLKKLYKVAVQITTNHIRITGSPEEIFLAQNCALRFIGPESMLAIHVDLEFLSLFFSPSLIQHFEDMYQVFFLVKRPQGLLIKGSDRATKHVHKIIKDLENNCLTCKSAMDQFKLNNLRLLCYKFRVQFSELPDKDSLRVALLGYFCSLLDPGSNKLPQMVASSQPPFVEAYRKDPGKDCGK
;
A
#
# COMPACT_ATOMS: atom_id res chain seq x y z
N MET A 1 -19.94 -4.63 16.09
CA MET A 1 -18.99 -5.56 16.75
C MET A 1 -17.68 -4.82 16.93
N ASP A 2 -16.85 -5.21 17.89
CA ASP A 2 -15.54 -4.57 18.12
C ASP A 2 -14.41 -5.59 18.13
N VAL A 3 -13.26 -5.19 17.61
CA VAL A 3 -12.00 -5.91 17.70
C VAL A 3 -10.90 -4.97 18.15
N TYR A 4 -9.94 -5.50 18.92
CA TYR A 4 -8.78 -4.77 19.39
C TYR A 4 -7.51 -5.38 18.76
N VAL A 5 -6.68 -4.53 18.17
CA VAL A 5 -5.37 -4.91 17.61
C VAL A 5 -4.29 -4.25 18.44
N SER A 6 -3.42 -5.04 19.06
CA SER A 6 -2.30 -4.52 19.83
C SER A 6 -1.28 -3.83 18.92
N VAL A 7 -0.76 -2.69 19.37
CA VAL A 7 0.23 -1.91 18.63
C VAL A 7 1.47 -1.70 19.48
N PRO A 8 2.69 -1.84 18.94
CA PRO A 8 3.91 -1.49 19.64
C PRO A 8 3.94 0.01 19.97
N ASP A 9 4.50 0.37 21.12
CA ASP A 9 4.55 1.75 21.64
C ASP A 9 5.34 2.75 20.76
N ALA A 10 6.00 2.28 19.70
CA ALA A 10 6.95 3.06 18.88
C ALA A 10 6.61 3.14 17.37
N ASP A 11 5.40 2.79 16.94
CA ASP A 11 5.06 2.84 15.51
C ASP A 11 4.64 4.26 15.09
N GLU A 12 5.60 5.05 14.58
CA GLU A 12 5.39 6.41 14.07
C GLU A 12 4.39 6.47 12.89
N ASP A 13 4.10 5.33 12.26
CA ASP A 13 3.27 5.24 11.07
C ASP A 13 1.79 4.89 11.35
N LEU A 14 1.41 4.89 12.64
CA LEU A 14 0.06 4.57 13.12
C LEU A 14 -1.03 5.47 12.52
N SER A 15 -0.76 6.76 12.35
CA SER A 15 -1.74 7.71 11.79
C SER A 15 -2.15 7.33 10.36
N LEU A 16 -1.18 6.86 9.55
CA LEU A 16 -1.42 6.40 8.19
C LEU A 16 -2.26 5.12 8.20
N LEU A 17 -1.94 4.17 9.09
CA LEU A 17 -2.74 2.96 9.24
C LEU A 17 -4.19 3.30 9.58
N LEU A 18 -4.44 4.19 10.56
CA LEU A 18 -5.80 4.59 10.93
C LEU A 18 -6.58 5.17 9.75
N GLU A 19 -5.94 6.03 8.97
CA GLU A 19 -6.56 6.68 7.82
C GLU A 19 -6.99 5.64 6.78
N ARG A 20 -6.09 4.67 6.48
CA ARG A 20 -6.36 3.58 5.56
C ARG A 20 -7.51 2.71 6.03
N LEU A 21 -7.52 2.35 7.31
CA LEU A 21 -8.58 1.51 7.88
C LEU A 21 -9.96 2.16 7.71
N LYS A 22 -10.07 3.46 8.04
CA LYS A 22 -11.31 4.23 7.89
C LYS A 22 -11.75 4.35 6.42
N LYS A 23 -10.82 4.69 5.52
CA LYS A 23 -11.14 4.96 4.10
C LYS A 23 -11.47 3.69 3.31
N LEU A 24 -10.71 2.62 3.50
CA LEU A 24 -10.81 1.42 2.66
C LEU A 24 -11.90 0.46 3.14
N TYR A 25 -12.06 0.30 4.45
CA TYR A 25 -12.96 -0.71 5.02
C TYR A 25 -14.22 -0.13 5.66
N LYS A 26 -14.41 1.20 5.59
CA LYS A 26 -15.59 1.90 6.15
C LYS A 26 -15.85 1.63 7.64
N VAL A 27 -14.80 1.26 8.37
CA VAL A 27 -14.86 1.00 9.81
C VAL A 27 -14.60 2.27 10.62
N ALA A 28 -15.17 2.33 11.82
CA ALA A 28 -14.77 3.32 12.82
C ALA A 28 -13.52 2.81 13.55
N VAL A 29 -12.56 3.71 13.77
CA VAL A 29 -11.26 3.35 14.37
C VAL A 29 -10.88 4.35 15.46
N GLN A 30 -10.51 3.83 16.63
CA GLN A 30 -10.05 4.60 17.79
C GLN A 30 -8.71 4.06 18.27
N ILE A 31 -7.78 4.95 18.62
CA ILE A 31 -6.54 4.58 19.31
C ILE A 31 -6.80 4.65 20.81
N THR A 32 -6.37 3.59 21.48
CA THR A 32 -6.12 3.53 22.92
C THR A 32 -4.64 3.19 23.10
N THR A 33 -4.06 3.48 24.27
CA THR A 33 -2.60 3.52 24.51
C THR A 33 -1.80 2.46 23.75
N ASN A 34 -2.22 1.19 23.82
CA ASN A 34 -1.50 0.07 23.19
C ASN A 34 -2.36 -0.71 22.19
N HIS A 35 -3.54 -0.19 21.83
CA HIS A 35 -4.48 -0.90 20.96
C HIS A 35 -5.24 0.02 20.01
N ILE A 36 -5.44 -0.46 18.79
CA ILE A 36 -6.44 0.07 17.86
C ILE A 36 -7.75 -0.67 18.07
N ARG A 37 -8.81 0.05 18.43
CA ARG A 37 -10.18 -0.45 18.43
C ARG A 37 -10.79 -0.24 17.05
N ILE A 38 -11.27 -1.30 16.44
CA ILE A 38 -11.96 -1.30 15.13
C ILE A 38 -13.42 -1.71 15.36
N THR A 39 -14.34 -0.89 14.85
CA THR A 39 -15.79 -1.07 14.98
C THR A 39 -16.47 -1.04 13.61
N GLY A 40 -17.34 -2.00 13.34
CA GLY A 40 -18.05 -2.13 12.06
C GLY A 40 -18.91 -3.38 11.97
N SER A 41 -19.25 -3.78 10.75
CA SER A 41 -19.85 -5.10 10.47
C SER A 41 -18.79 -6.22 10.59
N PRO A 42 -19.19 -7.49 10.81
CA PRO A 42 -18.24 -8.59 10.96
C PRO A 42 -17.28 -8.75 9.77
N GLU A 43 -17.77 -8.58 8.54
CA GLU A 43 -16.96 -8.69 7.31
C GLU A 43 -15.94 -7.56 7.20
N GLU A 44 -16.37 -6.31 7.43
CA GLU A 44 -15.50 -5.14 7.38
C GLU A 44 -14.42 -5.19 8.46
N ILE A 45 -14.79 -5.60 9.68
CA ILE A 45 -13.85 -5.77 10.79
C ILE A 45 -12.79 -6.83 10.45
N PHE A 46 -13.19 -7.97 9.89
CA PHE A 46 -12.26 -9.03 9.54
C PHE A 46 -11.20 -8.54 8.54
N LEU A 47 -11.63 -7.83 7.49
CA LEU A 47 -10.72 -7.27 6.49
C LEU A 47 -9.81 -6.18 7.08
N ALA A 48 -10.38 -5.27 7.88
CA ALA A 48 -9.66 -4.19 8.54
C ALA A 48 -8.63 -4.72 9.55
N GLN A 49 -9.00 -5.72 10.35
CA GLN A 49 -8.11 -6.37 11.31
C GLN A 49 -6.91 -7.03 10.60
N ASN A 50 -7.17 -7.81 9.54
CA ASN A 50 -6.10 -8.45 8.77
C ASN A 50 -5.15 -7.42 8.15
N CYS A 51 -5.68 -6.29 7.67
CA CYS A 51 -4.86 -5.18 7.17
C CYS A 51 -3.97 -4.60 8.27
N ALA A 52 -4.55 -4.30 9.44
CA ALA A 52 -3.81 -3.76 10.58
C ALA A 52 -2.68 -4.69 11.05
N LEU A 53 -2.95 -5.99 11.17
CA LEU A 53 -1.95 -6.98 11.57
C LEU A 53 -0.79 -7.05 10.57
N ARG A 54 -1.09 -7.06 9.26
CA ARG A 54 -0.06 -7.07 8.21
C ARG A 54 0.78 -5.79 8.18
N PHE A 55 0.20 -4.66 8.58
CA PHE A 55 0.90 -3.38 8.62
C PHE A 55 1.83 -3.27 9.82
N ILE A 56 1.36 -3.71 11.00
CA ILE A 56 2.08 -3.63 12.27
C ILE A 56 3.18 -4.70 12.35
N GLY A 57 2.86 -5.93 11.94
CA GLY A 57 3.78 -7.07 11.93
C GLY A 57 3.98 -7.61 10.52
N PRO A 58 4.58 -6.85 9.59
CA PRO A 58 4.87 -7.37 8.27
C PRO A 58 5.93 -8.48 8.35
N GLU A 59 5.85 -9.43 7.44
CA GLU A 59 6.86 -10.50 7.31
C GLU A 59 8.24 -9.93 6.93
N SER A 60 8.26 -8.88 6.11
CA SER A 60 9.46 -8.20 5.66
C SER A 60 9.26 -6.69 5.55
N MET A 61 10.33 -5.96 5.84
CA MET A 61 10.42 -4.52 5.69
C MET A 61 11.67 -4.18 4.91
N LEU A 62 11.50 -3.43 3.81
CA LEU A 62 12.58 -3.03 2.93
C LEU A 62 12.59 -1.51 2.78
N ALA A 63 13.64 -0.88 3.32
CA ALA A 63 13.90 0.53 3.11
C ALA A 63 14.78 0.71 1.86
N ILE A 64 14.34 1.54 0.93
CA ILE A 64 15.07 1.86 -0.30
C ILE A 64 15.28 3.37 -0.40
N HIS A 65 16.40 3.74 -1.02
CA HIS A 65 16.68 5.12 -1.38
C HIS A 65 16.37 5.32 -2.86
N VAL A 66 15.69 6.42 -3.17
CA VAL A 66 15.35 6.81 -4.54
C VAL A 66 15.67 8.27 -4.79
N ASP A 67 15.85 8.63 -6.05
CA ASP A 67 16.03 10.01 -6.50
C ASP A 67 14.88 10.92 -6.02
N LEU A 68 15.21 12.18 -5.72
CA LEU A 68 14.26 13.14 -5.16
C LEU A 68 13.10 13.44 -6.12
N GLU A 69 13.41 13.60 -7.41
CA GLU A 69 12.40 13.88 -8.41
C GLU A 69 11.51 12.66 -8.62
N PHE A 70 12.11 11.47 -8.60
CA PHE A 70 11.36 10.22 -8.65
C PHE A 70 10.46 10.00 -7.43
N LEU A 71 10.92 10.37 -6.23
CA LEU A 71 10.13 10.27 -4.99
C LEU A 71 8.81 11.05 -5.09
N SER A 72 8.78 12.13 -5.88
CA SER A 72 7.58 12.96 -6.07
C SER A 72 6.37 12.18 -6.62
N LEU A 73 6.58 11.05 -7.30
CA LEU A 73 5.51 10.15 -7.71
C LEU A 73 4.74 9.60 -6.51
N PHE A 74 5.44 9.28 -5.43
CA PHE A 74 4.85 8.74 -4.21
C PHE A 74 4.26 9.82 -3.30
N PHE A 75 4.14 11.07 -3.77
CA PHE A 75 3.26 12.05 -3.14
C PHE A 75 1.81 11.97 -3.66
N SER A 76 1.56 11.22 -4.74
CA SER A 76 0.21 10.91 -5.20
C SER A 76 -0.37 9.75 -4.38
N PRO A 77 -1.41 9.97 -3.55
CA PRO A 77 -2.03 8.91 -2.78
C PRO A 77 -2.66 7.84 -3.67
N SER A 78 -3.22 8.23 -4.82
CA SER A 78 -3.82 7.26 -5.75
C SER A 78 -2.79 6.35 -6.42
N LEU A 79 -1.58 6.87 -6.70
CA LEU A 79 -0.49 6.03 -7.20
C LEU A 79 0.06 5.09 -6.13
N ILE A 80 0.23 5.57 -4.88
CA ILE A 80 0.60 4.69 -3.75
C ILE A 80 -0.42 3.56 -3.64
N GLN A 81 -1.72 3.88 -3.60
CA GLN A 81 -2.79 2.90 -3.47
C GLN A 81 -2.72 1.85 -4.60
N HIS A 82 -2.47 2.27 -5.85
CA HIS A 82 -2.28 1.35 -6.97
C HIS A 82 -1.16 0.33 -6.71
N PHE A 83 0.01 0.76 -6.24
CA PHE A 83 1.10 -0.15 -5.93
C PHE A 83 0.76 -1.08 -4.75
N GLU A 84 0.13 -0.55 -3.70
CA GLU A 84 -0.27 -1.34 -2.53
C GLU A 84 -1.27 -2.44 -2.89
N ASP A 85 -2.29 -2.12 -3.68
CA ASP A 85 -3.31 -3.07 -4.12
C ASP A 85 -2.73 -4.09 -5.09
N MET A 86 -1.95 -3.64 -6.08
CA MET A 86 -1.40 -4.50 -7.13
C MET A 86 -0.40 -5.52 -6.58
N TYR A 87 0.42 -5.12 -5.61
CA TYR A 87 1.51 -5.96 -5.12
C TYR A 87 1.33 -6.44 -3.68
N GLN A 88 0.22 -6.09 -3.04
CA GLN A 88 -0.11 -6.52 -1.67
C GLN A 88 0.97 -6.11 -0.65
N VAL A 89 1.45 -4.87 -0.77
CA VAL A 89 2.45 -4.25 0.11
C VAL A 89 1.91 -2.95 0.72
N PHE A 90 2.66 -2.36 1.65
CA PHE A 90 2.43 -1.01 2.14
C PHE A 90 3.65 -0.13 1.87
N PHE A 91 3.41 1.08 1.40
CA PHE A 91 4.37 2.12 1.15
C PHE A 91 4.32 3.20 2.22
N LEU A 92 5.51 3.59 2.66
CA LEU A 92 5.75 4.64 3.63
C LEU A 92 6.82 5.56 3.09
N VAL A 93 6.43 6.79 2.78
CA VAL A 93 7.34 7.80 2.23
C VAL A 93 8.07 8.46 3.40
N LYS A 94 9.38 8.20 3.51
CA LYS A 94 10.25 8.75 4.57
C LYS A 94 11.16 9.80 3.94
N ARG A 95 10.93 11.08 4.28
CA ARG A 95 11.75 12.18 3.72
C ARG A 95 13.21 12.11 4.21
N PRO A 96 14.18 12.58 3.41
CA PRO A 96 14.01 13.26 2.13
C PRO A 96 13.94 12.36 0.89
N GLN A 97 14.46 11.13 0.95
CA GLN A 97 14.65 10.24 -0.22
C GLN A 97 14.36 8.75 0.07
N GLY A 98 13.75 8.47 1.21
CA GLY A 98 13.47 7.12 1.68
C GLY A 98 12.07 6.65 1.30
N LEU A 99 11.98 5.39 0.88
CA LEU A 99 10.73 4.68 0.72
C LEU A 99 10.82 3.37 1.50
N LEU A 100 9.93 3.19 2.47
CA LEU A 100 9.82 1.98 3.25
C LEU A 100 8.67 1.13 2.71
N ILE A 101 8.97 -0.11 2.35
CA ILE A 101 8.03 -1.07 1.79
C ILE A 101 7.83 -2.18 2.82
N LYS A 102 6.61 -2.35 3.32
CA LYS A 102 6.22 -3.41 4.26
C LYS A 102 5.39 -4.46 3.53
N GLY A 103 5.64 -5.75 3.74
CA GLY A 103 4.88 -6.83 3.08
C GLY A 103 5.50 -8.20 3.27
N SER A 104 5.24 -9.14 2.36
CA SER A 104 5.98 -10.42 2.32
C SER A 104 7.37 -10.22 1.72
N ASP A 105 8.33 -11.10 2.03
CA ASP A 105 9.68 -11.01 1.47
C ASP A 105 9.66 -11.08 -0.06
N ARG A 106 8.81 -11.94 -0.62
CA ARG A 106 8.63 -12.05 -2.07
C ARG A 106 8.05 -10.76 -2.68
N ALA A 107 7.01 -10.20 -2.06
CA ALA A 107 6.34 -9.01 -2.60
C ALA A 107 7.23 -7.77 -2.51
N THR A 108 7.88 -7.55 -1.38
CA THR A 108 8.79 -6.40 -1.16
C THR A 108 9.96 -6.41 -2.14
N LYS A 109 10.61 -7.57 -2.37
CA LYS A 109 11.68 -7.72 -3.36
C LYS A 109 11.21 -7.48 -4.79
N HIS A 110 10.03 -8.00 -5.14
CA HIS A 110 9.47 -7.81 -6.47
C HIS A 110 9.15 -6.34 -6.74
N VAL A 111 8.46 -5.68 -5.80
CA VAL A 111 8.12 -4.25 -5.88
C VAL A 111 9.37 -3.39 -5.95
N HIS A 112 10.40 -3.69 -5.15
CA HIS A 112 11.67 -2.97 -5.24
C HIS A 112 12.26 -3.02 -6.64
N LYS A 113 12.24 -4.18 -7.31
CA LYS A 113 12.69 -4.28 -8.70
C LYS A 113 11.88 -3.38 -9.62
N ILE A 114 10.54 -3.42 -9.53
CA ILE A 114 9.66 -2.58 -10.34
C ILE A 114 9.95 -1.09 -10.12
N ILE A 115 10.16 -0.67 -8.87
CA ILE A 115 10.50 0.71 -8.54
C ILE A 115 11.84 1.11 -9.15
N LYS A 116 12.87 0.25 -9.06
CA LYS A 116 14.18 0.53 -9.65
C LYS A 116 14.13 0.57 -11.16
N ASP A 117 13.36 -0.29 -11.80
CA ASP A 117 13.15 -0.26 -13.24
C ASP A 117 12.44 1.05 -13.65
N LEU A 118 11.42 1.48 -12.90
CA LEU A 118 10.71 2.75 -13.14
C LEU A 118 11.62 3.96 -12.91
N GLU A 119 12.43 3.96 -11.86
CA GLU A 119 13.40 5.00 -11.53
C GLU A 119 14.46 5.11 -12.63
N ASN A 120 15.04 3.99 -13.06
CA ASN A 120 16.01 3.95 -14.15
C ASN A 120 15.39 4.47 -15.46
N ASN A 121 14.14 4.10 -15.76
CA ASN A 121 13.43 4.61 -16.92
C ASN A 121 13.22 6.12 -16.82
N CYS A 122 12.92 6.67 -15.65
CA CYS A 122 12.82 8.12 -15.47
C CYS A 122 14.15 8.82 -15.72
N LEU A 123 15.26 8.29 -15.17
CA LEU A 123 16.59 8.90 -15.28
C LEU A 123 17.17 8.81 -16.70
N THR A 124 16.81 7.76 -17.45
CA THR A 124 17.34 7.54 -18.81
C THR A 124 16.44 8.13 -19.89
N CYS A 125 15.18 8.45 -19.58
CA CYS A 125 14.23 8.97 -20.55
C CYS A 125 14.56 10.40 -20.98
N LYS A 126 14.85 10.57 -22.27
CA LYS A 126 15.00 11.88 -22.93
C LYS A 126 13.79 12.27 -23.79
N SER A 127 12.76 11.44 -23.80
CA SER A 127 11.59 11.61 -24.65
C SER A 127 10.65 12.66 -24.06
N ALA A 128 10.26 13.63 -24.89
CA ALA A 128 9.21 14.57 -24.55
C ALA A 128 7.83 13.90 -24.55
N MET A 129 6.93 14.47 -23.75
CA MET A 129 5.57 14.01 -23.59
C MET A 129 4.65 14.72 -24.58
N ASP A 130 4.43 14.10 -25.75
CA ASP A 130 3.50 14.60 -26.75
C ASP A 130 2.02 14.39 -26.34
N GLN A 131 1.11 15.07 -27.03
CA GLN A 131 -0.33 15.01 -26.72
C GLN A 131 -0.90 13.59 -26.82
N PHE A 132 -0.38 12.78 -27.75
CA PHE A 132 -0.83 11.40 -27.91
C PHE A 132 -0.44 10.56 -26.69
N LYS A 133 0.81 10.63 -26.23
CA LYS A 133 1.26 9.97 -25.01
C LYS A 133 0.50 10.47 -23.78
N LEU A 134 0.22 11.78 -23.67
CA LEU A 134 -0.54 12.33 -22.55
C LEU A 134 -1.95 11.76 -22.48
N ASN A 135 -2.62 11.68 -23.63
CA ASN A 135 -3.96 11.09 -23.72
C ASN A 135 -3.94 9.60 -23.33
N ASN A 136 -2.94 8.85 -23.78
CA ASN A 136 -2.77 7.44 -23.39
C ASN A 136 -2.50 7.30 -21.88
N LEU A 137 -1.61 8.12 -21.31
CA LEU A 137 -1.35 8.10 -19.88
C LEU A 137 -2.61 8.40 -19.08
N ARG A 138 -3.43 9.37 -19.49
CA ARG A 138 -4.74 9.65 -18.86
C ARG A 138 -5.68 8.45 -18.90
N LEU A 139 -5.78 7.77 -20.04
CA LEU A 139 -6.60 6.56 -20.19
C LEU A 139 -6.12 5.43 -19.27
N LEU A 140 -4.81 5.23 -19.17
CA LEU A 140 -4.23 4.21 -18.30
C LEU A 140 -4.39 4.56 -16.82
N CYS A 141 -4.21 5.83 -16.44
CA CYS A 141 -4.49 6.30 -15.09
C CYS A 141 -5.94 6.00 -14.71
N TYR A 142 -6.90 6.29 -15.60
CA TYR A 142 -8.30 5.93 -15.40
C TYR A 142 -8.50 4.41 -15.23
N LYS A 143 -7.90 3.60 -16.12
CA LYS A 143 -7.98 2.13 -16.05
C LYS A 143 -7.45 1.57 -14.74
N PHE A 144 -6.34 2.10 -14.24
CA PHE A 144 -5.67 1.66 -13.01
C PHE A 144 -6.11 2.45 -11.77
N ARG A 145 -7.17 3.26 -11.87
CA ARG A 145 -7.71 4.09 -10.78
C ARG A 145 -6.70 5.04 -10.14
N VAL A 146 -5.70 5.48 -10.90
CA VAL A 146 -4.75 6.53 -10.52
C VAL A 146 -5.29 7.88 -10.96
N GLN A 147 -5.26 8.87 -10.08
CA GLN A 147 -5.71 10.23 -10.39
C GLN A 147 -4.62 10.97 -11.17
N PHE A 148 -4.85 11.19 -12.46
CA PHE A 148 -3.89 11.87 -13.33
C PHE A 148 -3.52 13.28 -12.85
N SER A 149 -4.45 14.01 -12.23
CA SER A 149 -4.23 15.35 -11.69
C SER A 149 -3.27 15.41 -10.51
N GLU A 150 -3.03 14.29 -9.82
CA GLU A 150 -2.07 14.20 -8.71
C GLU A 150 -0.64 13.93 -9.21
N LEU A 151 -0.46 13.59 -10.48
CA LEU A 151 0.84 13.20 -11.01
C LEU A 151 1.72 14.43 -11.29
N PRO A 152 3.03 14.37 -10.99
CA PRO A 152 3.98 15.42 -11.31
C PRO A 152 3.94 15.83 -12.80
N ASP A 153 4.09 17.13 -13.05
CA ASP A 153 4.13 17.71 -14.39
C ASP A 153 5.54 17.67 -15.00
N LYS A 154 6.18 16.50 -14.93
CA LYS A 154 7.50 16.26 -15.50
C LYS A 154 7.43 15.14 -16.53
N ASP A 155 7.91 15.44 -17.74
CA ASP A 155 7.85 14.51 -18.88
C ASP A 155 8.53 13.18 -18.60
N SER A 156 9.74 13.19 -18.02
CA SER A 156 10.49 11.96 -17.73
C SER A 156 9.72 11.00 -16.81
N LEU A 157 9.06 11.53 -15.77
CA LEU A 157 8.23 10.76 -14.85
C LEU A 157 6.98 10.22 -15.53
N ARG A 158 6.31 11.04 -16.34
CA ARG A 158 5.10 10.65 -17.06
C ARG A 158 5.36 9.61 -18.14
N VAL A 159 6.48 9.72 -18.85
CA VAL A 159 6.88 8.71 -19.84
C VAL A 159 7.25 7.40 -19.14
N ALA A 160 7.99 7.44 -18.03
CA ALA A 160 8.30 6.25 -17.25
C ALA A 160 7.02 5.56 -16.73
N LEU A 161 6.07 6.32 -16.18
CA LEU A 161 4.76 5.81 -15.75
C LEU A 161 3.95 5.23 -16.90
N LEU A 162 3.94 5.88 -18.06
CA LEU A 162 3.30 5.36 -19.26
C LEU A 162 3.88 3.99 -19.64
N GLY A 163 5.20 3.88 -19.68
CA GLY A 163 5.89 2.61 -19.96
C GLY A 163 5.53 1.52 -18.94
N TYR A 164 5.50 1.86 -17.65
CA TYR A 164 5.07 0.95 -16.59
C TYR A 164 3.63 0.48 -16.78
N PHE A 165 2.67 1.39 -16.98
CA PHE A 165 1.29 1.01 -17.19
C PHE A 165 1.08 0.17 -18.46
N CYS A 166 1.83 0.45 -19.53
CA CYS A 166 1.85 -0.40 -20.71
C CYS A 166 2.36 -1.82 -20.37
N SER A 167 3.43 -1.95 -19.58
CA SER A 167 3.95 -3.27 -19.16
C SER A 167 2.98 -4.09 -18.31
N LEU A 168 2.01 -3.45 -17.66
CA LEU A 168 0.93 -4.14 -16.95
C LEU A 168 -0.13 -4.72 -17.91
N LEU A 169 -0.20 -4.24 -19.15
CA LEU A 169 -1.11 -4.76 -20.17
C LEU A 169 -0.57 -6.01 -20.85
N ASP A 170 0.73 -6.22 -20.81
CA ASP A 170 1.38 -7.34 -21.49
C ASP A 170 1.21 -8.64 -20.69
N PRO A 171 0.45 -9.63 -21.21
CA PRO A 171 0.15 -10.87 -20.49
C PRO A 171 1.40 -11.75 -20.25
N GLY A 172 2.51 -11.46 -20.93
CA GLY A 172 3.81 -12.15 -20.74
C GLY A 172 4.76 -11.49 -19.76
N SER A 173 4.56 -10.21 -19.40
CA SER A 173 5.56 -9.41 -18.66
C SER A 173 5.36 -9.44 -17.15
N ASN A 174 4.15 -9.66 -16.66
CA ASN A 174 3.85 -9.68 -15.24
C ASN A 174 2.91 -10.84 -14.95
N LYS A 175 3.46 -11.97 -14.48
CA LYS A 175 2.69 -12.88 -13.62
C LYS A 175 2.36 -12.10 -12.36
N LEU A 176 1.30 -11.29 -12.42
CA LEU A 176 0.67 -10.70 -11.26
C LEU A 176 0.60 -11.82 -10.22
N PRO A 177 1.02 -11.60 -8.96
CA PRO A 177 0.64 -12.55 -7.92
C PRO A 177 -0.87 -12.69 -8.08
N GLN A 178 -1.32 -13.92 -8.42
CA GLN A 178 -2.75 -14.21 -8.53
C GLN A 178 -3.40 -13.51 -7.34
N MET A 179 -4.45 -12.72 -7.57
CA MET A 179 -5.36 -12.36 -6.48
C MET A 179 -5.78 -13.70 -5.90
N VAL A 180 -5.07 -14.15 -4.86
CA VAL A 180 -5.43 -15.31 -4.11
C VAL A 180 -6.74 -14.85 -3.49
N ALA A 181 -7.85 -15.32 -4.07
CA ALA A 181 -9.13 -15.31 -3.41
C ALA A 181 -8.83 -15.76 -1.99
N SER A 182 -9.01 -14.83 -1.05
CA SER A 182 -8.62 -14.92 0.35
C SER A 182 -8.62 -16.37 0.84
N SER A 183 -7.46 -17.04 0.76
CA SER A 183 -7.28 -18.26 1.51
C SER A 183 -7.18 -17.77 2.94
N GLN A 184 -8.13 -18.22 3.76
CA GLN A 184 -8.20 -17.86 5.17
C GLN A 184 -6.79 -17.96 5.77
N PRO A 185 -6.24 -16.88 6.34
CA PRO A 185 -5.03 -17.02 7.11
C PRO A 185 -5.31 -17.97 8.28
N PRO A 186 -4.31 -18.75 8.74
CA PRO A 186 -4.48 -19.64 9.88
C PRO A 186 -4.98 -18.81 11.07
N PHE A 187 -6.05 -19.30 11.70
CA PHE A 187 -6.72 -18.71 12.84
C PHE A 187 -5.70 -18.27 13.90
N VAL A 188 -5.52 -16.96 14.06
CA VAL A 188 -4.82 -16.40 15.22
C VAL A 188 -5.88 -16.19 16.29
N GLU A 189 -5.85 -17.06 17.30
CA GLU A 189 -6.76 -17.02 18.43
C GLU A 189 -6.52 -15.73 19.23
N ALA A 190 -7.34 -14.71 18.96
CA ALA A 190 -7.37 -13.50 19.76
C ALA A 190 -8.03 -13.84 21.10
N TYR A 191 -7.24 -13.83 22.19
CA TYR A 191 -7.75 -13.99 23.54
C TYR A 191 -8.83 -12.93 23.82
N ARG A 192 -10.10 -13.35 23.77
CA ARG A 192 -11.19 -12.60 24.38
C ARG A 192 -11.04 -12.75 25.89
N LYS A 193 -10.77 -11.66 26.59
CA LYS A 193 -11.07 -11.60 28.02
C LYS A 193 -12.59 -11.65 28.14
N ASP A 194 -13.12 -12.77 28.65
CA ASP A 194 -14.51 -12.86 29.06
C ASP A 194 -14.77 -11.85 30.18
N PRO A 195 -15.69 -10.89 30.03
CA PRO A 195 -16.11 -10.03 31.10
C PRO A 195 -17.11 -10.81 31.96
N GLY A 196 -16.59 -11.64 32.86
CA GLY A 196 -17.44 -12.30 33.85
C GLY A 196 -16.90 -13.63 34.35
N LYS A 197 -15.90 -13.58 35.24
CA LYS A 197 -15.74 -14.53 36.33
C LYS A 197 -14.94 -13.87 37.46
N ASP A 198 -15.57 -12.88 38.09
CA ASP A 198 -15.50 -12.82 39.54
C ASP A 198 -16.41 -13.94 40.06
N CYS A 199 -15.81 -14.94 40.69
CA CYS A 199 -16.42 -15.74 41.75
C CYS A 199 -15.40 -16.73 42.33
N GLY A 200 -14.82 -16.33 43.48
CA GLY A 200 -14.55 -17.19 44.63
C GLY A 200 -13.46 -18.26 44.51
N LYS A 201 -12.36 -18.05 45.23
CA LYS A 201 -12.13 -18.65 46.56
C LYS A 201 -11.06 -17.87 47.32
#